data_AF-A0A812R984-F1
#
_entry.id   AF-A0A812R984-F1
#
_cell.length_a   1.000
_cell.length_b   1.000
_cell.length_c   1.000
_cell.angle_alpha   90.00
_cell.angle_beta   90.00
_cell.angle_gamma   90.00
#
_symmetry.space_group_name_H-M   'P 1'
#
loop_
_entity.id
_entity.type
_entity.pdbx_description
1 polymer ?
#
loop_
_entity_poly.entity_id
_entity_poly.type
_entity_poly.pdbx_seq_one_letter_code
_entity_poly.pdbx_strand_id
1 'polypeptide(L)'
;MQPQSVCESNGFFDICSALPGLLAKHLNKDGEHLHPFEGDEGLMNGSWLDPLDPDVFEKWPDARRATPYVAVVERGETIVAPKGWWHYAVSLDTSVTIMRNFYSTSNQWDLIQRKDSGLAGAIATHVLRKQPKLKNQPDSVINDIATKTVHKLRETFIENRRKAAQQGSA
;
A
#
# COMPACT_ATOMS: atom_id res chain seq x y z
N MET A 1 12.08 -51.53 11.30
CA MET A 1 10.95 -50.59 11.43
C MET A 1 11.57 -49.23 11.70
N GLN A 2 11.74 -48.41 10.66
CA GLN A 2 12.25 -47.04 10.81
C GLN A 2 11.07 -46.12 11.17
N PRO A 3 11.22 -45.18 12.11
CA PRO A 3 10.17 -44.21 12.39
C PRO A 3 10.07 -43.23 11.21
N GLN A 4 8.85 -43.05 10.72
CA GLN A 4 8.51 -42.11 9.66
C GLN A 4 8.79 -40.68 10.15
N SER A 5 9.49 -39.91 9.32
CA SER A 5 9.73 -38.48 9.51
C SER A 5 8.41 -37.72 9.47
N VAL A 6 8.05 -37.10 10.59
CA VAL A 6 7.00 -36.07 10.64
C VAL A 6 7.63 -34.81 10.05
N CYS A 7 7.22 -34.44 8.84
CA CYS A 7 7.56 -33.14 8.28
C CYS A 7 6.67 -32.09 8.97
N GLU A 8 7.25 -31.32 9.89
CA GLU A 8 6.68 -30.11 10.46
C GLU A 8 6.54 -29.05 9.36
N SER A 9 5.30 -28.68 9.01
CA SER A 9 5.04 -27.52 8.14
C SER A 9 4.66 -26.32 9.02
N ASN A 10 5.63 -25.42 9.22
CA ASN A 10 5.53 -24.23 10.06
C ASN A 10 5.23 -22.98 9.21
N GLY A 11 4.04 -22.91 8.62
CA GLY A 11 3.69 -21.82 7.70
C GLY A 11 3.07 -20.60 8.38
N PHE A 12 3.24 -19.42 7.80
CA PHE A 12 2.40 -18.22 8.01
C PHE A 12 1.59 -18.01 6.73
N PHE A 13 0.28 -17.75 6.79
CA PHE A 13 -0.54 -17.58 5.60
C PHE A 13 -0.76 -16.10 5.32
N ASP A 14 -0.22 -15.63 4.21
CA ASP A 14 -0.41 -14.26 3.75
C ASP A 14 -1.17 -14.31 2.42
N ILE A 15 -2.36 -13.73 2.39
CA ILE A 15 -3.00 -13.37 1.12
C ILE A 15 -2.27 -12.12 0.64
N CYS A 16 -1.09 -12.36 0.08
CA CYS A 16 -0.28 -11.36 -0.58
C CYS A 16 -0.10 -11.74 -2.03
N SER A 17 -0.44 -10.79 -2.90
CA SER A 17 -0.01 -10.80 -4.27
C SER A 17 1.49 -10.44 -4.32
N ALA A 18 2.27 -11.13 -5.18
CA ALA A 18 3.51 -10.63 -5.82
C ALA A 18 4.06 -11.57 -6.92
N LEU A 19 4.48 -11.00 -8.07
CA LEU A 19 5.76 -11.20 -8.81
C LEU A 19 5.82 -10.23 -10.04
N PRO A 20 7.00 -9.94 -10.64
CA PRO A 20 7.38 -8.60 -11.10
C PRO A 20 7.17 -8.34 -12.61
N GLY A 21 7.15 -7.06 -12.98
CA GLY A 21 7.77 -6.63 -14.24
C GLY A 21 6.95 -5.78 -15.20
N LEU A 22 5.61 -5.82 -15.19
CA LEU A 22 4.84 -5.12 -16.25
C LEU A 22 3.48 -4.54 -15.83
N LEU A 23 3.11 -4.63 -14.56
CA LEU A 23 1.70 -4.53 -14.13
C LEU A 23 1.36 -3.32 -13.25
N ALA A 24 2.19 -2.27 -13.22
CA ALA A 24 1.91 -1.07 -12.41
C ALA A 24 0.66 -0.26 -12.84
N LYS A 25 -0.04 -0.65 -13.92
CA LYS A 25 -1.24 0.05 -14.40
C LYS A 25 -2.58 -0.54 -13.94
N HIS A 26 -2.64 -1.74 -13.34
CA HIS A 26 -3.91 -2.49 -13.23
C HIS A 26 -4.27 -3.01 -11.82
N LEU A 27 -3.52 -2.62 -10.78
CA LEU A 27 -3.45 -3.41 -9.55
C LEU A 27 -4.40 -3.00 -8.41
N ASN A 28 -5.49 -2.32 -8.72
CA ASN A 28 -6.54 -2.02 -7.73
C ASN A 28 -7.93 -1.98 -8.37
N LYS A 29 -8.21 -2.89 -9.31
CA LYS A 29 -9.58 -3.03 -9.85
C LYS A 29 -10.49 -3.77 -8.86
N ASP A 30 -9.91 -4.68 -8.09
CA ASP A 30 -10.69 -5.54 -7.20
C ASP A 30 -11.14 -4.81 -5.93
N GLY A 31 -10.57 -3.65 -5.60
CA GLY A 31 -10.93 -2.88 -4.40
C GLY A 31 -12.42 -2.56 -4.29
N GLU A 32 -13.13 -2.40 -5.41
CA GLU A 32 -14.58 -2.18 -5.44
C GLU A 32 -15.38 -3.40 -4.97
N HIS A 33 -14.82 -4.61 -5.15
CA HIS A 33 -15.40 -5.88 -4.71
C HIS A 33 -14.99 -6.24 -3.28
N LEU A 34 -14.11 -5.44 -2.66
CA LEU A 34 -13.58 -5.70 -1.34
C LEU A 34 -14.29 -4.94 -0.24
N HIS A 35 -15.41 -4.27 -0.51
CA HIS A 35 -16.27 -3.61 0.50
C HIS A 35 -15.47 -2.84 1.57
N PRO A 36 -14.67 -1.83 1.17
CA PRO A 36 -13.87 -1.03 2.10
C PRO A 36 -14.77 -0.31 3.10
N PHE A 37 -14.22 -0.02 4.28
CA PHE A 37 -14.90 0.86 5.24
C PHE A 37 -15.23 2.23 4.60
N GLU A 38 -16.42 2.75 4.89
CA GLU A 38 -16.81 4.08 4.44
C GLU A 38 -16.18 5.15 5.34
N GLY A 39 -15.46 6.10 4.73
CA GLY A 39 -14.88 7.26 5.43
C GLY A 39 -13.37 7.43 5.26
N ASP A 40 -12.87 8.64 5.54
CA ASP A 40 -11.44 8.98 5.58
C ASP A 40 -10.95 9.11 7.03
N GLU A 41 -11.51 8.30 7.93
CA GLU A 41 -11.11 8.26 9.33
C GLU A 41 -9.80 7.48 9.49
N GLY A 42 -8.73 8.02 8.90
CA GLY A 42 -7.29 8.01 9.26
C GLY A 42 -6.58 6.73 9.73
N LEU A 43 -7.29 5.64 9.95
CA LEU A 43 -6.88 4.45 10.69
C LEU A 43 -7.54 3.18 10.14
N MET A 44 -8.65 3.29 9.40
CA MET A 44 -9.42 2.15 8.91
C MET A 44 -9.19 1.90 7.41
N ASN A 45 -7.96 1.56 7.02
CA ASN A 45 -7.65 1.04 5.68
C ASN A 45 -7.99 -0.46 5.60
N GLY A 46 -9.23 -0.81 5.92
CA GLY A 46 -9.68 -2.20 6.04
C GLY A 46 -10.98 -2.45 5.27
N SER A 47 -11.43 -3.69 5.37
CA SER A 47 -12.60 -4.22 4.67
C SER A 47 -13.57 -4.84 5.67
N TRP A 48 -14.86 -4.83 5.33
CA TRP A 48 -15.87 -5.61 6.05
C TRP A 48 -15.79 -7.13 5.77
N LEU A 49 -14.98 -7.54 4.79
CA LEU A 49 -14.76 -8.94 4.46
C LEU A 49 -13.78 -9.57 5.44
N ASP A 50 -14.19 -10.68 6.04
CA ASP A 50 -13.27 -11.67 6.59
C ASP A 50 -13.12 -12.80 5.56
N PRO A 51 -11.95 -12.96 4.91
CA PRO A 51 -11.72 -14.05 3.95
C PRO A 51 -11.84 -15.44 4.55
N LEU A 52 -11.80 -15.59 5.89
CA LEU A 52 -11.93 -16.87 6.59
C LEU A 52 -13.37 -17.20 7.01
N ASP A 53 -14.30 -16.27 6.84
CA ASP A 53 -15.71 -16.51 7.12
C ASP A 53 -16.30 -17.47 6.07
N PRO A 54 -16.84 -18.65 6.46
CA PRO A 54 -17.38 -19.62 5.51
C PRO A 54 -18.55 -19.06 4.68
N ASP A 55 -19.27 -18.08 5.23
CA ASP A 55 -20.45 -17.48 4.61
C ASP A 55 -20.11 -16.17 3.88
N VAL A 56 -18.81 -15.84 3.72
CA VAL A 56 -18.35 -14.54 3.19
C VAL A 56 -18.98 -14.20 1.85
N PHE A 57 -19.14 -15.18 0.96
CA PHE A 57 -19.70 -14.95 -0.37
C PHE A 57 -21.23 -14.93 -0.42
N GLU A 58 -21.89 -15.35 0.66
CA GLU A 58 -23.34 -15.24 0.82
C GLU A 58 -23.68 -13.86 1.36
N LYS A 59 -22.89 -13.39 2.33
CA LYS A 59 -22.93 -12.01 2.87
C LYS A 59 -22.51 -10.98 1.82
N TRP A 60 -21.49 -11.30 1.02
CA TRP A 60 -20.87 -10.40 0.05
C TRP A 60 -20.65 -11.07 -1.32
N PRO A 61 -21.70 -11.21 -2.14
CA PRO A 61 -21.61 -11.93 -3.42
C PRO A 61 -20.61 -11.34 -4.42
N ASP A 62 -20.40 -10.03 -4.40
CA ASP A 62 -19.45 -9.35 -5.31
C ASP A 62 -17.99 -9.71 -5.01
N ALA A 63 -17.66 -10.15 -3.79
CA ALA A 63 -16.31 -10.58 -3.42
C ALA A 63 -15.82 -11.76 -4.28
N ARG A 64 -16.73 -12.53 -4.90
CA ARG A 64 -16.38 -13.61 -5.86
C ARG A 64 -15.65 -13.09 -7.11
N ARG A 65 -15.75 -11.79 -7.40
CA ARG A 65 -15.07 -11.16 -8.54
C ARG A 65 -13.65 -10.72 -8.22
N ALA A 66 -13.29 -10.63 -6.94
CA ALA A 66 -11.91 -10.39 -6.54
C ALA A 66 -11.08 -11.67 -6.77
N THR A 67 -9.89 -11.53 -7.33
CA THR A 67 -8.98 -12.66 -7.56
C THR A 67 -7.84 -12.63 -6.54
N PRO A 68 -7.88 -13.45 -5.48
CA PRO A 68 -6.82 -13.44 -4.48
C PRO A 68 -5.55 -14.09 -5.03
N TYR A 69 -4.42 -13.59 -4.56
CA TYR A 69 -3.14 -14.28 -4.66
C TYR A 69 -2.78 -14.75 -3.25
N VAL A 70 -2.38 -16.01 -3.15
CA VAL A 70 -2.22 -16.69 -1.87
C VAL A 70 -0.79 -17.19 -1.75
N ALA A 71 -0.14 -16.89 -0.64
CA ALA A 71 1.19 -17.36 -0.31
C ALA A 71 1.24 -17.88 1.13
N VAL A 72 2.10 -18.87 1.36
CA VAL A 72 2.55 -19.24 2.70
C VAL A 72 3.97 -18.71 2.83
N VAL A 73 4.22 -17.90 3.84
CA VAL A 73 5.53 -17.31 4.13
C VAL A 73 6.20 -18.16 5.21
N GLU A 74 7.34 -18.73 4.86
CA GLU A 74 8.15 -19.50 5.78
C GLU A 74 9.18 -18.60 6.48
N ARG A 75 9.83 -19.13 7.52
CA ARG A 75 10.85 -18.40 8.28
C ARG A 75 11.97 -17.92 7.35
N GLY A 76 12.21 -16.61 7.36
CA GLY A 76 13.29 -15.98 6.60
C GLY A 76 12.89 -15.53 5.20
N GLU A 77 11.69 -15.87 4.75
CA GLU A 77 11.14 -15.35 3.51
C GLU A 77 10.66 -13.90 3.67
N THR A 78 10.49 -13.21 2.55
CA THR A 78 10.07 -11.82 2.53
C THR A 78 9.10 -11.60 1.40
N ILE A 79 7.95 -11.03 1.73
CA ILE A 79 6.99 -10.53 0.76
C ILE A 79 7.17 -9.01 0.61
N VAL A 80 7.05 -8.54 -0.62
CA VAL A 80 6.98 -7.11 -0.94
C VAL A 80 5.57 -6.80 -1.43
N ALA A 81 4.82 -6.06 -0.62
CA ALA A 81 3.50 -5.54 -0.99
C ALA A 81 3.64 -4.09 -1.51
N PRO A 82 3.37 -3.83 -2.80
CA PRO A 82 3.33 -2.48 -3.32
C PRO A 82 2.22 -1.63 -2.70
N LYS A 83 2.37 -0.31 -2.81
CA LYS A 83 1.39 0.62 -2.25
C LYS A 83 0.01 0.38 -2.86
N GLY A 84 -1.01 0.32 -1.99
CA GLY A 84 -2.40 0.21 -2.38
C GLY A 84 -2.88 -1.22 -2.65
N TRP A 85 -2.03 -2.22 -2.43
CA TRP A 85 -2.44 -3.61 -2.51
C TRP A 85 -3.20 -3.97 -1.24
N TRP A 86 -4.43 -4.45 -1.42
CA TRP A 86 -5.17 -5.12 -0.37
C TRP A 86 -4.44 -6.39 0.01
N HIS A 87 -4.27 -6.61 1.31
CA HIS A 87 -3.60 -7.78 1.85
C HIS A 87 -4.28 -8.17 3.15
N TYR A 88 -4.34 -9.47 3.39
CA TYR A 88 -4.87 -10.08 4.59
C TYR A 88 -3.88 -11.14 5.06
N ALA A 89 -3.48 -11.10 6.32
CA ALA A 89 -2.50 -12.01 6.86
C ALA A 89 -3.05 -12.71 8.10
N VAL A 90 -2.82 -14.01 8.19
CA VAL A 90 -3.18 -14.85 9.33
C VAL A 90 -2.02 -15.78 9.70
N SER A 91 -1.69 -15.81 10.98
CA SER A 91 -0.68 -16.74 11.50
C SER A 91 -1.25 -18.16 11.52
N LEU A 92 -0.60 -19.12 10.84
CA LEU A 92 -0.93 -20.55 11.01
C LEU A 92 -0.20 -21.17 12.21
N ASP A 93 0.90 -20.55 12.65
CA ASP A 93 1.63 -20.91 13.86
C ASP A 93 2.20 -19.65 14.56
N THR A 94 2.67 -19.83 15.80
CA THR A 94 3.30 -18.80 16.63
C THR A 94 4.49 -18.19 15.91
N SER A 95 4.37 -16.92 15.54
CA SER A 95 5.29 -16.25 14.63
C SER A 95 5.49 -14.78 15.00
N VAL A 96 6.63 -14.22 14.58
CA VAL A 96 6.94 -12.80 14.69
C VAL A 96 7.35 -12.28 13.32
N THR A 97 6.62 -11.28 12.83
CA THR A 97 6.86 -10.66 11.52
C THR A 97 7.29 -9.20 11.71
N ILE A 98 8.28 -8.77 10.93
CA ILE A 98 8.75 -7.38 10.90
C ILE A 98 8.44 -6.80 9.52
N MET A 99 7.70 -5.68 9.50
CA MET A 99 7.40 -4.96 8.26
C MET A 99 8.03 -3.56 8.25
N ARG A 100 8.45 -3.11 7.07
CA ARG A 100 9.00 -1.77 6.87
C ARG A 100 8.46 -1.15 5.57
N ASN A 101 7.74 -0.05 5.74
CA ASN A 101 7.41 0.82 4.62
C ASN A 101 8.70 1.49 4.08
N PHE A 102 8.87 1.49 2.76
CA PHE A 102 10.01 2.12 2.11
C PHE A 102 9.59 2.94 0.89
N TYR A 103 10.45 3.90 0.54
CA TYR A 103 10.30 4.77 -0.62
C TYR A 103 11.55 4.67 -1.47
N SER A 104 11.38 4.59 -2.79
CA SER A 104 12.47 4.58 -3.76
C SER A 104 12.03 5.24 -5.08
N THR A 105 12.96 5.34 -6.03
CA THR A 105 12.66 5.85 -7.36
C THR A 105 11.65 5.00 -8.13
N SER A 106 11.47 3.73 -7.78
CA SER A 106 10.52 2.84 -8.46
C SER A 106 9.06 3.08 -8.06
N ASN A 107 8.78 3.52 -6.83
CA ASN A 107 7.43 3.72 -6.29
C ASN A 107 7.10 5.19 -5.96
N GLN A 108 7.98 6.12 -6.35
CA GLN A 108 7.81 7.55 -6.09
C GLN A 108 6.52 8.13 -6.69
N TRP A 109 6.06 7.57 -7.81
CA TRP A 109 4.84 8.01 -8.47
C TRP A 109 3.60 7.76 -7.61
N ASP A 110 3.54 6.59 -6.97
CA ASP A 110 2.41 6.25 -6.10
C ASP A 110 2.37 7.15 -4.87
N LEU A 111 3.51 7.61 -4.37
CA LEU A 111 3.56 8.59 -3.29
C LEU A 111 2.92 9.92 -3.72
N ILE A 112 3.28 10.41 -4.91
CA ILE A 112 2.82 11.71 -5.43
C ILE A 112 1.31 11.71 -5.76
N GLN A 113 0.75 10.55 -6.11
CA GLN A 113 -0.68 10.39 -6.41
C GLN A 113 -1.60 10.26 -5.18
N ARG A 114 -1.08 10.24 -3.95
CA ARG A 114 -1.93 10.20 -2.72
C ARG A 114 -2.88 11.41 -2.65
N LYS A 115 -4.06 11.28 -2.04
CA LYS A 115 -4.95 12.44 -1.79
C LYS A 115 -4.16 13.61 -1.18
N ASP A 116 -4.47 14.84 -1.61
CA ASP A 116 -3.68 16.04 -1.27
C ASP A 116 -3.54 16.23 0.24
N SER A 117 -4.60 15.97 1.02
CA SER A 117 -4.58 16.01 2.48
C SER A 117 -3.54 15.06 3.10
N GLY A 118 -3.50 13.80 2.65
CA GLY A 118 -2.58 12.78 3.16
C GLY A 118 -1.12 13.03 2.74
N LEU A 119 -0.89 13.60 1.57
CA LEU A 119 0.46 13.94 1.11
C LEU A 119 0.95 15.26 1.74
N ALA A 120 0.06 16.24 1.93
CA ALA A 120 0.36 17.48 2.64
C ALA A 120 0.76 17.21 4.09
N GLY A 121 0.06 16.32 4.80
CA GLY A 121 0.46 15.91 6.16
C GLY A 121 1.87 15.29 6.21
N ALA A 122 2.21 14.39 5.28
CA ALA A 122 3.53 13.78 5.20
C ALA A 122 4.64 14.77 4.81
N ILE A 123 4.32 15.76 3.97
CA ILE A 123 5.26 16.79 3.51
C ILE A 123 5.38 17.95 4.51
N ALA A 124 4.37 18.22 5.34
CA ALA A 124 4.39 19.25 6.37
C ALA A 124 5.57 19.06 7.33
N THR A 125 5.85 17.83 7.75
CA THR A 125 7.03 17.51 8.57
C THR A 125 8.34 17.83 7.85
N HIS A 126 8.42 17.60 6.53
CA HIS A 126 9.60 17.94 5.74
C HIS A 126 9.75 19.46 5.53
N VAL A 127 8.64 20.17 5.30
CA VAL A 127 8.57 21.63 5.19
C VAL A 127 9.04 22.28 6.49
N LEU A 128 8.51 21.83 7.63
CA LEU A 128 8.91 22.27 8.97
C LEU A 128 10.40 22.05 9.23
N ARG A 129 10.96 20.89 8.81
CA ARG A 129 12.38 20.58 8.99
C ARG A 129 13.31 21.49 8.18
N LYS A 130 12.91 21.91 6.98
CA LYS A 130 13.75 22.76 6.10
C LYS A 130 13.55 24.26 6.32
N GLN A 131 12.50 24.68 7.01
CA GLN A 131 12.18 26.08 7.22
C GLN A 131 12.03 26.40 8.71
N PRO A 132 13.15 26.72 9.40
CA PRO A 132 13.14 27.02 10.84
C PRO A 132 12.16 28.15 11.23
N LYS A 133 11.90 29.07 10.28
CA LYS A 133 10.97 30.19 10.43
C LYS A 133 9.50 29.76 10.55
N LEU A 134 9.17 28.52 10.20
CA LEU A 134 7.81 27.98 10.29
C LEU A 134 7.54 27.23 11.61
N LYS A 135 8.54 27.04 12.48
CA LYS A 135 8.45 26.20 13.68
C LYS A 135 7.35 26.65 14.68
N ASN A 136 7.01 27.93 14.69
CA ASN A 136 6.02 28.52 15.60
C ASN A 136 4.79 29.08 14.88
N GLN A 137 4.58 28.71 13.61
CA GLN A 137 3.40 29.13 12.86
C GLN A 137 2.20 28.23 13.19
N PRO A 138 0.95 28.72 13.03
CA PRO A 138 -0.24 27.90 13.19
C PRO A 138 -0.26 26.72 12.21
N ASP A 139 -0.85 25.59 12.63
CA ASP A 139 -0.99 24.39 11.80
C ASP A 139 -1.70 24.65 10.47
N SER A 140 -2.65 25.60 10.45
CA SER A 140 -3.34 26.01 9.23
C SER A 140 -2.39 26.62 8.18
N VAL A 141 -1.41 27.42 8.62
CA VAL A 141 -0.38 28.02 7.76
C VAL A 141 0.58 26.96 7.24
N ILE A 142 0.99 26.03 8.11
CA ILE A 142 1.88 24.92 7.75
C ILE A 142 1.19 24.01 6.72
N ASN A 143 -0.09 23.70 6.93
CA ASN A 143 -0.89 22.88 6.03
C ASN A 143 -1.12 23.55 4.67
N ASP A 144 -1.38 24.85 4.62
CA ASP A 144 -1.50 25.60 3.36
C ASP A 144 -0.19 25.56 2.55
N ILE A 145 0.95 25.80 3.21
CA ILE A 145 2.28 25.73 2.56
C ILE A 145 2.59 24.31 2.09
N ALA A 146 2.28 23.29 2.91
CA ALA A 146 2.47 21.91 2.53
C ALA A 146 1.62 21.54 1.32
N THR A 147 0.35 21.96 1.29
CA THR A 147 -0.57 21.73 0.16
C THR A 147 -0.07 22.40 -1.11
N LYS A 148 0.36 23.67 -1.05
CA LYS A 148 0.97 24.37 -2.20
C LYS A 148 2.24 23.68 -2.70
N THR A 149 3.05 23.16 -1.78
CA THR A 149 4.27 22.41 -2.11
C THR A 149 3.93 21.10 -2.83
N VAL A 150 2.90 20.37 -2.37
CA VAL A 150 2.39 19.16 -3.02
C VAL A 150 1.96 19.45 -4.46
N HIS A 151 1.16 20.50 -4.68
CA HIS A 151 0.71 20.87 -6.02
C HIS A 151 1.89 21.16 -6.95
N LYS A 152 2.85 21.98 -6.51
CA LYS A 152 4.04 22.31 -7.30
C LYS A 152 4.89 21.08 -7.64
N LEU A 153 5.06 20.16 -6.68
CA LEU A 153 5.78 18.90 -6.89
C LEU A 153 5.08 18.04 -7.95
N ARG A 154 3.75 17.93 -7.89
CA ARG A 154 2.94 17.20 -8.87
C ARG A 154 3.10 17.75 -10.27
N GLU A 155 2.94 19.06 -10.44
CA GLU A 155 3.09 19.73 -11.73
C GLU A 155 4.47 19.49 -12.33
N THR A 156 5.52 19.70 -11.52
CA THR A 156 6.91 19.47 -11.93
C THR A 156 7.14 18.02 -12.37
N PHE A 157 6.58 17.07 -11.64
CA PHE A 157 6.75 15.65 -11.93
C PHE A 157 6.00 15.21 -13.19
N ILE A 158 4.77 15.69 -13.39
CA ILE A 158 3.98 15.47 -14.61
C ILE A 158 4.74 16.01 -15.82
N GLU A 159 5.28 17.22 -15.71
CA GLU A 159 6.01 17.87 -16.80
C GLU A 159 7.29 17.12 -17.16
N ASN A 160 8.10 16.73 -16.15
CA ASN A 160 9.30 15.93 -16.38
C ASN A 160 8.98 14.60 -17.08
N ARG A 161 7.85 13.98 -16.71
CA ARG A 161 7.44 12.71 -17.30
C ARG A 161 6.95 12.88 -18.75
N ARG A 162 6.25 13.97 -19.07
CA ARG A 162 5.89 14.32 -20.45
C ARG A 162 7.13 14.51 -21.33
N LYS A 163 8.13 15.25 -20.83
CA LYS A 163 9.41 15.44 -21.53
C LYS A 163 10.14 14.13 -21.78
N ALA A 164 10.22 13.27 -20.77
CA ALA A 164 10.85 11.95 -20.92
C ALA A 164 10.13 11.06 -21.95
N ALA A 165 8.80 11.09 -22.01
CA ALA A 165 8.03 10.34 -23.00
C ALA A 165 8.24 10.87 -24.44
N GLN A 166 8.41 12.18 -24.61
CA GLN A 166 8.71 12.80 -25.91
C GLN A 166 10.15 12.51 -26.38
N GLN A 167 11.09 12.34 -25.46
CA GLN A 167 12.50 12.06 -25.77
C GLN A 167 12.78 10.58 -26.10
N GLY A 168 11.91 9.65 -25.70
CA GLY A 168 12.03 8.21 -25.99
C GLY A 168 11.35 7.75 -27.29
N SER A 169 10.83 8.67 -28.10
CA SER A 169 10.09 8.39 -29.35
C SER A 169 10.86 8.83 -30.61
N ALA A 170 12.17 9.05 -30.50
CA ALA A 170 13.07 9.44 -31.58
C ALA A 170 14.07 8.33 -31.90
#